data_AF-A0A6F8ZUP6-F1
#
_entry.id   AF-A0A6F8ZUP6-F1
#
_cell.length_a   1.000
_cell.length_b   1.000
_cell.length_c   1.000
_cell.angle_alpha   90.00
_cell.angle_beta   90.00
_cell.angle_gamma   90.00
#
_symmetry.space_group_name_H-M   'P 1'
#
loop_
_entity.id
_entity.type
_entity.pdbx_description
1 polymer ?
#
loop_
_entity_poly.entity_id
_entity_poly.type
_entity_poly.pdbx_seq_one_letter_code
_entity_poly.pdbx_strand_id
1 'polypeptide(L)' 'FQKGSLDHKLQQVIRDNLYLRTIPCTTRLPREGEVPGVDYNFISVGDFRILEESGLLLESGTYD' A
#
# COMPACT_ATOMS: atom_id res chain seq x y z
N PHE A 1 0.49 14.46 8.55
CA PHE A 1 0.03 15.83 8.21
C PHE A 1 -1.37 16.05 8.75
N GLN A 2 -1.69 17.24 9.26
CA GLN A 2 -3.04 17.54 9.73
C GLN A 2 -4.05 17.34 8.59
N LYS A 3 -5.11 16.59 8.86
CA LYS A 3 -6.18 16.35 7.89
C LYS A 3 -6.78 17.69 7.44
N GLY A 4 -6.81 17.92 6.14
CA GLY A 4 -7.28 19.17 5.54
C GLY A 4 -6.18 20.20 5.21
N SER A 5 -4.93 19.98 5.63
CA SER A 5 -3.79 20.83 5.21
C SER A 5 -3.47 20.67 3.72
N LEU A 6 -2.71 21.62 3.15
CA LEU A 6 -2.20 21.51 1.78
C LEU A 6 -1.38 20.23 1.59
N ASP A 7 -0.48 19.93 2.52
CA ASP A 7 0.35 18.72 2.46
C ASP A 7 -0.48 17.45 2.48
N HIS A 8 -1.57 17.41 3.25
CA HIS A 8 -2.48 16.26 3.26
C HIS A 8 -3.11 16.05 1.88
N LYS A 9 -3.52 17.14 1.21
CA LYS A 9 -4.04 17.07 -0.16
C LYS A 9 -2.97 16.61 -1.15
N LEU A 10 -1.74 17.12 -1.03
CA LEU A 10 -0.63 16.70 -1.89
C LEU A 10 -0.28 15.23 -1.70
N GLN A 11 -0.23 14.73 -0.47
CA GLN A 11 -0.06 13.30 -0.20
C GLN A 11 -1.17 12.46 -0.82
N GLN A 12 -2.41 12.93 -0.75
CA GLN A 12 -3.53 12.22 -1.36
C GLN A 12 -3.38 12.17 -2.88
N VAL A 13 -3.03 13.29 -3.52
CA VAL A 13 -2.76 13.32 -4.97
C VAL A 13 -1.63 12.37 -5.36
N ILE A 14 -0.53 12.33 -4.61
CA ILE A 14 0.59 11.41 -4.87
C ILE A 14 0.10 9.95 -4.79
N ARG A 15 -0.66 9.63 -3.73
CA ARG A 15 -1.18 8.29 -3.50
C ARG A 15 -2.13 7.84 -4.61
N ASP A 16 -3.06 8.71 -5.03
CA ASP A 16 -4.00 8.42 -6.10
C ASP A 16 -3.27 8.14 -7.43
N ASN A 17 -2.21 8.90 -7.72
CA ASN A 17 -1.37 8.65 -8.90
C ASN A 17 -0.61 7.32 -8.82
N LEU A 18 -0.19 6.91 -7.62
CA LEU A 18 0.51 5.65 -7.40
C LEU A 18 -0.43 4.45 -7.59
N TYR A 19 -1.66 4.52 -7.05
CA TYR A 19 -2.64 3.44 -7.18
C TYR A 19 -3.09 3.20 -8.63
N LEU A 20 -3.03 4.23 -9.49
CA LEU A 20 -3.28 4.04 -10.93
C LEU A 20 -2.20 3.22 -11.64
N ARG A 21 -1.02 3.09 -11.04
CA ARG A 21 0.18 2.53 -11.70
C ARG A 21 0.74 1.31 -10.99
N THR A 22 0.28 1.03 -9.79
CA THR A 22 0.80 -0.03 -8.94
C THR A 22 -0.32 -0.70 -8.15
N ILE A 23 -0.13 -1.98 -7.84
CA ILE A 23 -1.00 -2.70 -6.91
C ILE A 23 -0.21 -2.85 -5.59
N PRO A 24 -0.73 -2.31 -4.48
CA PRO A 24 -0.06 -2.38 -3.18
C PRO A 24 0.03 -3.83 -2.67
N CYS A 25 1.04 -4.11 -1.86
CA CYS A 25 1.17 -5.39 -1.15
C CYS A 25 0.61 -5.27 0.27
N THR A 26 -0.08 -6.30 0.76
CA THR A 26 -0.55 -6.36 2.15
C THR A 26 -0.42 -7.76 2.74
N THR A 27 -0.18 -7.84 4.04
CA THR A 27 -0.14 -9.08 4.82
C THR A 27 -1.46 -9.41 5.50
N ARG A 28 -2.44 -8.50 5.43
CA ARG A 28 -3.80 -8.72 5.93
C ARG A 28 -4.51 -9.73 5.04
N LEU A 29 -5.39 -10.56 5.60
CA LEU A 29 -6.26 -11.43 4.80
C LEU A 29 -7.27 -10.61 3.98
N PRO A 30 -7.64 -11.04 2.75
CA PRO A 30 -8.68 -10.39 1.96
C PRO A 30 -10.00 -10.26 2.73
N ARG A 31 -10.66 -9.10 2.62
CA ARG A 31 -12.06 -8.92 3.04
C ARG A 31 -12.99 -9.44 1.95
N GLU A 32 -14.26 -9.64 2.31
CA GLU A 32 -15.29 -9.97 1.34
C GLU A 32 -15.36 -8.92 0.23
N GLY A 33 -15.31 -9.39 -1.03
CA GLY A 33 -15.34 -8.54 -2.22
C GLY A 33 -13.98 -8.04 -2.71
N GLU A 34 -12.89 -8.18 -1.95
CA GLU A 34 -11.55 -7.83 -2.43
C GLU A 34 -11.03 -8.90 -3.42
N VAL A 35 -10.44 -8.44 -4.53
CA VAL A 35 -9.90 -9.26 -5.61
C VAL A 35 -8.36 -9.21 -5.58
N PRO A 36 -7.68 -10.35 -5.39
CA PRO A 36 -6.22 -10.43 -5.46
C PRO A 36 -5.67 -9.93 -6.80
N GLY A 37 -4.64 -9.08 -6.74
CA GLY A 37 -4.02 -8.48 -7.93
C GLY A 37 -4.83 -7.33 -8.53
N VAL A 38 -5.94 -6.92 -7.93
CA VAL A 38 -6.67 -5.69 -8.28
C VAL A 38 -6.63 -4.74 -7.10
N ASP A 39 -7.15 -5.16 -5.94
CA ASP A 39 -7.17 -4.33 -4.74
C ASP A 39 -5.82 -4.36 -4.03
N TYR A 40 -5.29 -5.57 -3.82
CA TYR A 40 -3.99 -5.81 -3.19
C TYR A 40 -3.34 -7.09 -3.72
N ASN A 41 -2.01 -7.12 -3.66
CA ASN A 41 -1.25 -8.35 -3.63
C ASN A 41 -1.20 -8.85 -2.18
N PHE A 42 -2.01 -9.85 -1.89
CA PHE A 42 -2.04 -10.50 -0.58
C PHE A 42 -0.87 -11.47 -0.45
N ILE A 43 0.12 -11.12 0.37
CA ILE A 43 1.36 -11.87 0.53
C ILE A 43 1.58 -12.25 1.99
N SER A 44 2.41 -13.25 2.24
CA SER A 44 2.75 -13.61 3.61
C SER A 44 3.62 -12.54 4.28
N VAL A 45 3.68 -12.55 5.60
CA VAL A 45 4.62 -11.68 6.35
C VAL A 45 6.07 -11.96 5.96
N GLY A 46 6.42 -13.21 5.65
CA GLY A 46 7.76 -13.58 5.19
C GLY A 46 8.11 -12.96 3.85
N ASP A 47 7.21 -13.08 2.87
CA ASP A 47 7.40 -12.49 1.54
C ASP A 47 7.47 -10.96 1.60
N PHE A 48 6.63 -10.35 2.44
CA PHE A 48 6.68 -8.89 2.65
C PHE A 48 8.04 -8.44 3.18
N ARG A 49 8.61 -9.15 4.16
CA ARG A 49 9.94 -8.85 4.71
C ARG A 49 11.03 -8.98 3.64
N ILE A 50 10.97 -10.00 2.79
CA ILE A 50 11.93 -10.15 1.69
C ILE A 50 11.88 -8.94 0.74
N LEU A 51 10.68 -8.48 0.38
CA LEU A 51 10.52 -7.29 -0.48
C LEU A 51 11.04 -6.00 0.19
N GLU A 52 10.79 -5.86 1.49
CA GLU A 52 11.28 -4.71 2.27
C GLU A 52 12.81 -4.71 2.38
N GLU A 53 13.41 -5.83 2.79
CA GLU A 53 14.87 -5.99 2.95
C GLU A 53 15.62 -5.87 1.62
N SER A 54 14.99 -6.25 0.51
CA SER A 54 15.56 -6.09 -0.84
C SER A 54 15.38 -4.69 -1.43
N GLY A 55 14.67 -3.78 -0.75
CA GLY A 55 14.44 -2.41 -1.22
C GLY A 55 13.51 -2.33 -2.43
N LEU A 56 12.65 -3.34 -2.63
CA LEU A 56 11.69 -3.38 -3.75
C LEU A 56 10.37 -2.66 -3.45
N LEU A 57 10.14 -2.26 -2.21
CA LEU A 57 8.99 -1.45 -1.81
C LEU A 57 9.34 0.04 -1.88
N LEU A 58 8.52 0.81 -2.59
CA LEU A 58 8.65 2.27 -2.62
C LEU A 58 8.31 2.90 -1.26
N GLU A 59 7.29 2.37 -0.60
CA GLU A 59 6.86 2.73 0.75
C GLU A 59 6.34 1.49 1.49
N SER A 60 6.56 1.44 2.81
CA SER A 60 5.99 0.43 3.71
C SER A 60 5.41 1.10 4.97
N GLY A 61 4.44 0.45 5.61
CA GLY A 61 3.80 0.96 6.82
C GLY A 61 2.85 -0.05 7.45
N THR A 62 2.53 0.16 8.72
CA THR A 62 1.54 -0.63 9.46
C THR A 62 0.26 0.17 9.67
N TYR A 63 -0.87 -0.53 9.79
CA TYR A 63 -2.17 0.06 10.10
C TYR A 63 -2.66 -0.53 11.42
N ASP A 64 -2.97 0.33 12.40
CA ASP A 64 -3.60 -0.03 13.68
C ASP A 64 -5.13 0.04 13.58
#